data_AF-W5XY30-F1
#
_entry.id   AF-W5XY30-F1
#
_cell.length_a   1.000
_cell.length_b   1.000
_cell.length_c   1.000
_cell.angle_alpha   90.00
_cell.angle_beta   90.00
_cell.angle_gamma   90.00
#
_symmetry.space_group_name_H-M   'P 1'
#
loop_
_entity.id
_entity.type
_entity.pdbx_description
1 polymer ?
#
loop_
_entity_poly.entity_id
_entity_poly.type
_entity_poly.pdbx_seq_one_letter_code
_entity_poly.pdbx_strand_id
1 'polypeptide(L)'
;MQLGSTAKKLLTTLIVLFALAVAGMIGVAHSGTAVSAQEGALEKTLHAISANNLNATGVAFADIYGEDKTAAAVACPGETTDELSSRLGVDVSGMNLADSGVPDGYNYLILADQNGDLTYDRMAMSDINLCAGQGQGTYRAYDIVPFVKDPATGAWVLAA
;
A
#
# COMPACT_ATOMS: atom_id res chain seq x y z
N MET A 1 -48.05 -1.27 22.95
CA MET A 1 -47.33 -2.40 23.58
C MET A 1 -46.14 -1.85 24.35
N GLN A 2 -46.20 -1.82 25.69
CA GLN A 2 -45.05 -1.43 26.51
C GLN A 2 -44.21 -2.68 26.79
N LEU A 3 -42.93 -2.67 26.44
CA LEU A 3 -42.02 -3.75 26.81
C LEU A 3 -41.96 -3.85 28.34
N GLY A 4 -42.16 -5.06 28.87
CA GLY A 4 -42.00 -5.35 30.29
C GLY A 4 -40.62 -4.91 30.79
N SER A 5 -40.54 -4.47 32.05
CA SER A 5 -39.33 -3.88 32.64
C SER A 5 -38.07 -4.75 32.50
N THR A 6 -38.23 -6.08 32.50
CA THR A 6 -37.15 -7.05 32.28
C THR A 6 -36.65 -7.04 30.83
N ALA A 7 -37.54 -6.97 29.85
CA ALA A 7 -37.20 -6.90 28.43
C ALA A 7 -36.52 -5.57 28.07
N LYS A 8 -36.93 -4.46 28.71
CA LYS A 8 -36.24 -3.16 28.55
C LYS A 8 -34.80 -3.22 29.07
N LYS A 9 -34.56 -3.79 30.24
CA LYS A 9 -33.21 -3.93 30.80
C LYS A 9 -32.30 -4.76 29.89
N LEU A 10 -32.82 -5.89 29.38
CA LEU A 10 -32.06 -6.79 28.51
C LEU A 10 -31.72 -6.13 27.17
N LEU A 11 -32.66 -5.36 26.60
CA LEU A 11 -32.44 -4.59 25.38
C LEU A 11 -31.41 -3.48 25.59
N THR A 12 -31.48 -2.73 26.70
CA THR A 12 -30.50 -1.68 27.01
C THR A 12 -29.09 -2.26 27.19
N THR A 13 -28.95 -3.39 27.88
CA THR A 13 -27.65 -4.06 28.03
C THR A 13 -27.09 -4.50 26.69
N LEU A 14 -27.93 -5.08 25.81
CA LEU A 14 -27.50 -5.51 24.48
C LEU A 14 -27.03 -4.34 23.61
N ILE A 15 -27.74 -3.22 23.64
CA ILE A 15 -27.38 -2.00 22.89
C ILE A 15 -26.05 -1.44 23.39
N VAL A 16 -25.85 -1.34 24.71
CA VAL A 16 -24.59 -0.84 25.28
C VAL A 16 -23.42 -1.76 24.92
N LEU A 17 -23.62 -3.08 24.97
CA LEU A 17 -22.59 -4.06 24.65
C LEU A 17 -22.22 -4.04 23.16
N PHE A 18 -23.22 -3.87 22.29
CA PHE A 18 -22.99 -3.68 20.85
C PHE A 18 -22.27 -2.35 20.55
N ALA A 19 -22.66 -1.26 21.20
CA ALA A 19 -21.98 0.03 21.04
C ALA A 19 -20.51 -0.03 21.48
N LEU A 20 -20.20 -0.74 22.57
CA LEU A 20 -18.83 -0.99 23.01
C LEU A 20 -18.05 -1.85 22.01
N ALA A 21 -18.69 -2.89 21.44
CA ALA A 21 -18.06 -3.71 20.42
C ALA A 21 -17.76 -2.91 19.13
N VAL A 22 -18.68 -2.04 18.70
CA VAL A 22 -18.48 -1.14 17.55
C VAL A 22 -17.38 -0.12 17.84
N ALA A 23 -17.37 0.51 19.02
CA ALA A 23 -16.29 1.43 19.42
C ALA A 23 -14.93 0.73 19.48
N GLY A 24 -14.89 -0.52 19.98
CA GLY A 24 -13.70 -1.36 19.96
C GLY A 24 -13.23 -1.68 18.55
N MET A 25 -14.14 -2.06 17.65
CA MET A 25 -13.82 -2.29 16.23
C MET A 25 -13.34 -1.04 15.52
N ILE A 26 -13.91 0.14 15.80
CA ILE A 26 -13.43 1.42 15.24
C ILE A 26 -12.02 1.75 15.75
N GLY A 27 -11.74 1.54 17.04
CA GLY A 27 -10.40 1.71 17.60
C GLY A 27 -9.37 0.78 16.96
N VAL A 28 -9.74 -0.49 16.75
CA VAL A 28 -8.90 -1.47 16.04
C VAL A 28 -8.76 -1.13 14.55
N ALA A 29 -9.81 -0.63 13.89
CA ALA A 29 -9.78 -0.23 12.48
C ALA A 29 -8.89 1.01 12.25
N HIS A 30 -8.90 2.00 13.16
CA HIS A 30 -7.91 3.08 13.12
C HIS A 30 -6.49 2.59 13.36
N SER A 31 -6.32 1.53 14.15
CA SER A 31 -5.06 0.80 14.31
C SER A 31 -4.70 -0.06 13.08
N GLY A 32 -5.62 -0.27 12.13
CA GLY A 32 -5.38 -0.96 10.87
C GLY A 32 -4.49 -0.19 9.88
N THR A 33 -4.12 1.05 10.23
CA THR A 33 -3.00 1.78 9.61
C THR A 33 -1.63 1.26 10.07
N ALA A 34 -1.60 0.44 11.13
CA ALA A 34 -0.38 -0.20 11.61
C ALA A 34 0.14 -1.15 10.53
N VAL A 35 1.36 -0.82 10.10
CA VAL A 35 2.25 -1.61 9.27
C VAL A 35 2.11 -3.09 9.60
N SER A 36 1.56 -3.86 8.66
CA SER A 36 1.90 -5.27 8.59
C SER A 36 3.42 -5.32 8.49
N ALA A 37 4.10 -5.81 9.53
CA ALA A 37 5.55 -6.05 9.51
C ALA A 37 5.97 -7.11 8.47
N GLN A 38 5.01 -7.62 7.69
CA GLN A 38 5.24 -8.56 6.62
C GLN A 38 5.64 -7.80 5.35
N GLU A 39 6.83 -8.10 4.86
CA GLU A 39 7.36 -7.60 3.59
C GLU A 39 6.36 -7.79 2.44
N GLY A 40 6.25 -6.75 1.61
CA GLY A 40 5.52 -6.74 0.35
C GLY A 40 6.08 -7.73 -0.67
N ALA A 41 5.41 -7.89 -1.81
CA ALA A 41 5.80 -8.88 -2.81
C ALA A 41 7.09 -8.45 -3.54
N LEU A 42 7.25 -7.15 -3.81
CA LEU A 42 8.47 -6.61 -4.42
C LEU A 42 9.66 -6.66 -3.46
N GLU A 43 9.47 -6.31 -2.18
CA GLU A 43 10.50 -6.44 -1.12
C GLU A 43 11.08 -7.86 -1.08
N LYS A 44 10.20 -8.87 -0.97
CA LYS A 44 10.61 -10.28 -1.00
C LYS A 44 11.39 -10.65 -2.25
N THR A 45 10.96 -10.15 -3.41
CA THR A 45 11.60 -10.46 -4.69
C THR A 45 13.01 -9.86 -4.75
N LEU A 46 13.17 -8.58 -4.40
CA LEU A 46 14.47 -7.91 -4.44
C LEU A 46 15.41 -8.39 -3.32
N HIS A 47 14.88 -8.80 -2.17
CA HIS A 47 15.63 -9.48 -1.12
C HIS A 47 16.17 -10.84 -1.56
N ALA A 48 15.35 -11.66 -2.23
CA ALA A 48 15.80 -12.94 -2.77
C ALA A 48 16.93 -12.76 -3.81
N ILE A 49 16.86 -11.70 -4.60
CA ILE A 49 17.92 -11.35 -5.56
C ILE A 49 19.19 -10.90 -4.83
N SER A 50 19.07 -10.07 -3.80
CA SER A 50 20.19 -9.66 -2.96
C SER A 50 20.89 -10.86 -2.30
N ALA A 51 20.13 -11.88 -1.87
CA ALA A 51 20.69 -13.09 -1.27
C ALA A 51 21.61 -13.89 -2.21
N ASN A 52 21.50 -13.65 -3.53
CA ASN A 52 22.36 -14.23 -4.56
C ASN A 52 23.55 -13.34 -4.93
N ASN A 53 23.86 -12.31 -4.12
CA ASN A 53 24.92 -11.32 -4.37
C ASN A 53 24.73 -10.49 -5.65
N LEU A 54 23.49 -10.35 -6.11
CA LEU A 54 23.13 -9.49 -7.23
C LEU A 54 22.73 -8.11 -6.72
N ASN A 55 23.27 -7.07 -7.35
CA ASN A 55 23.01 -5.66 -7.02
C ASN A 55 22.29 -4.92 -8.15
N ALA A 56 21.88 -5.63 -9.20
CA ALA A 56 21.09 -5.11 -10.30
C ALA A 56 20.20 -6.22 -10.85
N THR A 57 18.98 -5.85 -11.27
CA THR A 57 18.02 -6.77 -11.87
C THR A 57 17.01 -6.00 -12.73
N GLY A 58 16.23 -6.72 -13.52
CA GLY A 58 14.99 -6.19 -14.10
C GLY A 58 13.83 -7.07 -13.67
N VAL A 59 12.70 -6.47 -13.33
CA VAL A 59 11.47 -7.21 -12.95
C VAL A 59 10.28 -6.67 -13.72
N ALA A 60 9.39 -7.55 -14.15
CA ALA A 60 8.05 -7.16 -14.56
C ALA A 60 7.13 -7.24 -13.33
N PHE A 61 6.30 -6.22 -13.12
CA PHE A 61 5.35 -6.25 -12.00
C PHE A 61 4.29 -7.34 -12.17
N ALA A 62 3.96 -7.74 -13.39
CA ALA A 62 3.06 -8.87 -13.67
C ALA A 62 3.60 -10.19 -13.09
N ASP A 63 4.92 -10.41 -13.10
CA ASP A 63 5.54 -11.63 -12.55
C ASP A 63 5.47 -11.68 -11.01
N ILE A 64 5.38 -10.52 -10.37
CA ILE A 64 5.38 -10.38 -8.90
C ILE A 64 3.95 -10.34 -8.35
N TYR A 65 3.07 -9.60 -9.00
CA TYR A 65 1.73 -9.26 -8.50
C TYR A 65 0.59 -9.95 -9.24
N GLY A 66 0.88 -10.68 -10.33
CA GLY A 66 -0.08 -11.42 -11.13
C GLY A 66 -0.24 -10.88 -12.55
N GLU A 67 -0.51 -11.79 -13.49
CA GLU A 67 -0.74 -11.47 -14.90
C GLU A 67 -2.03 -10.64 -15.14
N ASP A 68 -2.92 -10.55 -14.16
CA ASP A 68 -4.09 -9.67 -14.22
C ASP A 68 -3.73 -8.18 -14.13
N LYS A 69 -2.54 -7.85 -13.60
CA LYS A 69 -2.06 -6.46 -13.49
C LYS A 69 -1.68 -5.94 -14.86
N THR A 70 -2.11 -4.72 -15.16
CA THR A 70 -1.90 -4.07 -16.46
C THR A 70 -1.00 -2.85 -16.37
N ALA A 71 -1.08 -2.13 -15.26
CA ALA A 71 -0.33 -0.91 -15.03
C ALA A 71 0.15 -0.82 -13.58
N ALA A 72 1.23 -0.08 -13.38
CA ALA A 72 1.73 0.27 -12.07
C ALA A 72 2.15 1.75 -12.03
N ALA A 73 2.06 2.37 -10.87
CA ALA A 73 2.51 3.73 -10.64
C ALA A 73 3.15 3.88 -9.26
N VAL A 74 4.14 4.75 -9.15
CA VAL A 74 4.77 5.08 -7.85
C VAL A 74 4.02 6.24 -7.21
N ALA A 75 3.83 6.18 -5.90
CA ALA A 75 3.46 7.32 -5.07
C ALA A 75 4.54 7.59 -4.02
N CYS A 76 4.99 8.84 -3.96
CA CYS A 76 6.12 9.33 -3.18
C CYS A 76 5.69 10.16 -1.97
N PRO A 77 6.54 10.28 -0.94
CA PRO A 77 6.25 11.07 0.26
C PRO A 77 5.65 12.44 -0.04
N GLY A 78 4.60 12.78 0.70
CA GLY A 78 3.89 14.05 0.57
C GLY A 78 2.82 14.09 -0.54
N GLU A 79 2.79 13.14 -1.48
CA GLU A 79 1.71 13.10 -2.47
C GLU A 79 0.37 12.76 -1.79
N THR A 80 -0.60 13.66 -1.93
CA THR A 80 -1.94 13.51 -1.37
C THR A 80 -2.84 12.63 -2.24
N THR A 81 -3.92 12.12 -1.66
CA THR A 81 -4.95 11.35 -2.40
C THR A 81 -5.48 12.11 -3.62
N ASP A 82 -5.70 13.42 -3.50
CA ASP A 82 -6.23 14.26 -4.58
C ASP A 82 -5.19 14.45 -5.70
N GLU A 83 -3.93 14.70 -5.34
CA GLU A 83 -2.84 14.83 -6.30
C GLU A 83 -2.62 13.52 -7.06
N LEU A 84 -2.59 12.39 -6.35
CA LEU A 84 -2.45 11.06 -6.95
C LEU A 84 -3.63 10.73 -7.87
N SER A 85 -4.87 10.99 -7.43
CA SER A 85 -6.05 10.69 -8.25
C SER A 85 -6.07 11.55 -9.52
N SER A 86 -5.71 12.82 -9.41
CA SER A 86 -5.58 13.73 -10.55
C SER A 86 -4.48 13.30 -11.51
N ARG A 87 -3.30 12.92 -10.99
CA ARG A 87 -2.14 12.51 -11.78
C ARG A 87 -2.39 11.18 -12.52
N LEU A 88 -3.06 10.24 -11.87
CA LEU A 88 -3.28 8.90 -12.41
C LEU A 88 -4.59 8.77 -13.19
N GLY A 89 -5.51 9.72 -13.03
CA GLY A 89 -6.84 9.68 -13.66
C GLY A 89 -7.73 8.56 -13.12
N VAL A 90 -7.44 8.04 -11.93
CA VAL A 90 -8.20 6.98 -11.24
C VAL A 90 -8.42 7.37 -9.77
N ASP A 91 -9.50 6.89 -9.16
CA ASP A 91 -9.78 7.15 -7.75
C ASP A 91 -8.87 6.28 -6.86
N VAL A 92 -7.96 6.92 -6.12
CA VAL A 92 -7.06 6.24 -5.16
C VAL A 92 -7.50 6.42 -3.71
N SER A 93 -8.73 6.86 -3.45
CA SER A 93 -9.26 7.06 -2.09
C SER A 93 -9.15 5.81 -1.19
N GLY A 94 -9.15 4.62 -1.79
CA GLY A 94 -8.92 3.34 -1.11
C GLY A 94 -7.58 3.23 -0.38
N MET A 95 -6.59 4.09 -0.69
CA MET A 95 -5.32 4.16 0.04
C MET A 95 -5.48 4.67 1.47
N ASN A 96 -6.56 5.40 1.78
CA ASN A 96 -6.85 5.98 3.10
C ASN A 96 -5.65 6.77 3.67
N LEU A 97 -4.99 7.59 2.84
CA LEU A 97 -3.89 8.45 3.27
C LEU A 97 -4.40 9.56 4.20
N ALA A 98 -3.53 10.01 5.11
CA ALA A 98 -3.78 11.22 5.88
C ALA A 98 -3.70 12.46 4.97
N ASP A 99 -4.17 13.61 5.45
CA ASP A 99 -4.12 14.88 4.70
C ASP A 99 -2.70 15.28 4.30
N SER A 100 -1.68 14.82 5.03
CA SER A 100 -0.26 15.00 4.71
C SER A 100 0.22 14.13 3.53
N GLY A 101 -0.64 13.28 2.98
CA GLY A 101 -0.33 12.38 1.88
C GLY A 101 0.45 11.13 2.31
N VAL A 102 1.22 10.59 1.37
CA VAL A 102 2.13 9.46 1.60
C VAL A 102 3.08 9.81 2.75
N PRO A 103 3.18 8.96 3.81
CA PRO A 103 4.04 9.25 4.96
C PRO A 103 5.52 9.31 4.59
N ASP A 104 6.26 10.17 5.30
CA ASP A 104 7.72 10.24 5.18
C ASP A 104 8.38 8.87 5.41
N GLY A 105 9.42 8.58 4.61
CA GLY A 105 10.18 7.33 4.69
C GLY A 105 9.50 6.13 4.03
N TYR A 106 8.32 6.30 3.42
CA TYR A 106 7.63 5.26 2.67
C TYR A 106 7.31 5.71 1.24
N ASN A 107 7.25 4.75 0.32
CA ASN A 107 6.64 4.93 -0.99
C ASN A 107 5.63 3.81 -1.24
N TYR A 108 4.69 4.05 -2.16
CA TYR A 108 3.73 3.02 -2.58
C TYR A 108 3.94 2.66 -4.04
N LEU A 109 3.71 1.40 -4.35
CA LEU A 109 3.42 0.93 -5.70
C LEU A 109 1.92 0.70 -5.81
N ILE A 110 1.28 1.43 -6.72
CA ILE A 110 -0.14 1.34 -7.02
C ILE A 110 -0.26 0.51 -8.29
N LEU A 111 -0.96 -0.62 -8.23
CA LEU A 111 -1.18 -1.52 -9.36
C LEU A 111 -2.63 -1.50 -9.77
N ALA A 112 -2.90 -1.46 -11.06
CA ALA A 112 -4.24 -1.57 -11.63
C ALA A 112 -4.38 -2.87 -12.42
N ASP A 113 -5.54 -3.52 -12.31
CA ASP A 113 -5.90 -4.66 -13.15
C ASP A 113 -6.66 -4.22 -14.42
N GLN A 114 -7.20 -5.18 -15.19
CA GLN A 114 -8.00 -4.90 -16.38
C GLN A 114 -9.40 -4.31 -16.09
N ASN A 115 -9.92 -4.51 -14.89
CA ASN A 115 -11.22 -4.02 -14.45
C ASN A 115 -11.13 -2.61 -13.84
N GLY A 116 -9.92 -2.12 -13.59
CA GLY A 116 -9.66 -0.86 -12.90
C GLY A 116 -9.55 -1.01 -11.38
N ASP A 117 -9.53 -2.25 -10.86
CA ASP A 117 -9.34 -2.51 -9.45
C ASP A 117 -7.88 -2.21 -9.07
N LEU A 118 -7.72 -1.49 -7.96
CA LEU A 118 -6.43 -1.02 -7.48
C LEU A 118 -5.91 -1.88 -6.33
N THR A 119 -4.63 -2.21 -6.38
CA THR A 119 -3.87 -2.83 -5.30
C THR A 119 -2.74 -1.91 -4.90
N TYR A 120 -2.47 -1.78 -3.60
CA TYR A 120 -1.43 -0.89 -3.09
C TYR A 120 -0.40 -1.72 -2.32
N ASP A 121 0.87 -1.60 -2.68
CA ASP A 121 1.98 -2.16 -1.93
C ASP A 121 2.80 -1.02 -1.32
N ARG A 122 2.94 -1.01 0.01
CA ARG A 122 3.67 0.03 0.73
C ARG A 122 5.02 -0.50 1.15
N MET A 123 6.07 0.25 0.85
CA MET A 123 7.45 -0.16 1.12
C MET A 123 8.20 0.93 1.87
N ALA A 124 9.11 0.51 2.74
CA ALA A 124 10.02 1.44 3.40
C ALA A 124 11.11 1.89 2.43
N MET A 125 11.34 3.20 2.32
CA MET A 125 12.38 3.77 1.44
C MET A 125 13.80 3.38 1.87
N SER A 126 13.98 2.89 3.10
CA SER A 126 15.25 2.34 3.56
C SER A 126 15.59 0.98 2.91
N ASP A 127 14.58 0.28 2.37
CA ASP A 127 14.75 -1.00 1.68
C ASP A 127 14.58 -0.84 0.17
N ILE A 128 13.45 -0.27 -0.26
CA ILE A 128 13.17 0.06 -1.66
C ILE A 128 12.74 1.52 -1.76
N ASN A 129 13.57 2.33 -2.42
CA ASN A 129 13.29 3.73 -2.69
C ASN A 129 12.94 3.96 -4.16
N LEU A 130 11.64 3.83 -4.47
CA LEU A 130 11.11 4.07 -5.80
C LEU A 130 11.17 5.56 -6.21
N CYS A 131 11.37 6.45 -5.24
CA CYS A 131 11.32 7.91 -5.42
C CYS A 131 12.71 8.58 -5.54
N ALA A 132 13.80 7.81 -5.42
CA ALA A 132 15.17 8.32 -5.59
C ALA A 132 15.71 8.18 -7.02
N GLY A 133 15.14 7.28 -7.82
CA GLY A 133 15.59 6.99 -9.18
C GLY A 133 15.09 7.99 -10.22
N GLN A 134 15.75 8.00 -11.40
CA GLN A 134 15.33 8.78 -12.58
C GLN A 134 14.16 8.13 -13.34
N GLY A 135 13.85 6.86 -13.03
CA GLY A 135 12.84 6.08 -13.76
C GLY A 135 11.39 6.32 -13.32
N GLN A 136 11.09 7.30 -12.47
CA GLN A 136 9.76 7.51 -11.90
C GLN A 136 8.67 7.71 -12.97
N GLY A 137 7.51 7.10 -12.76
CA GLY A 137 6.37 7.30 -13.63
C GLY A 137 5.29 6.23 -13.49
N THR A 138 4.57 6.03 -14.59
CA THR A 138 3.67 4.91 -14.79
C THR A 138 4.34 3.86 -15.66
N TYR A 139 4.11 2.59 -15.36
CA TYR A 139 4.67 1.45 -16.08
C TYR A 139 3.53 0.57 -16.56
N ARG A 140 3.74 -0.11 -17.69
CA ARG A 140 2.93 -1.29 -17.98
C ARG A 140 3.45 -2.42 -17.10
N ALA A 141 2.55 -3.21 -16.52
CA ALA A 141 2.95 -4.26 -15.57
C ALA A 141 3.88 -5.31 -16.20
N TYR A 142 3.83 -5.48 -17.52
CA TYR A 142 4.65 -6.40 -18.31
C TYR A 142 5.98 -5.82 -18.78
N ASP A 143 6.22 -4.52 -18.58
CA ASP A 143 7.50 -3.93 -18.91
C ASP A 143 8.55 -4.36 -17.90
N ILE A 144 9.76 -4.65 -18.38
CA ILE A 144 10.91 -4.91 -17.51
C ILE A 144 11.34 -3.58 -16.89
N VAL A 145 11.07 -3.42 -15.60
CA VAL A 145 11.47 -2.27 -14.80
C VAL A 145 12.84 -2.56 -14.19
N PRO A 146 13.88 -1.78 -14.51
CA PRO A 146 15.23 -2.04 -14.03
C PRO A 146 15.41 -1.49 -12.60
N PHE A 147 16.05 -2.29 -11.76
CA PHE A 147 16.39 -1.97 -10.37
C PHE A 147 17.89 -2.13 -10.13
N VAL A 148 18.45 -1.23 -9.34
CA VAL A 148 19.85 -1.27 -8.90
C VAL A 148 19.93 -0.97 -7.41
N LYS A 149 20.87 -1.58 -6.71
CA LYS A 149 21.14 -1.29 -5.31
C LYS A 149 22.00 -0.03 -5.21
N ASP A 150 21.49 0.97 -4.50
CA ASP A 150 22.25 2.19 -4.22
C ASP A 150 23.45 1.84 -3.31
N PRO A 151 24.69 2.10 -3.74
CA PRO A 151 25.87 1.80 -2.94
C PRO A 151 26.00 2.65 -1.67
N ALA A 152 25.35 3.82 -1.60
CA ALA A 152 25.41 4.70 -0.44
C ALA A 152 24.44 4.28 0.67
N THR A 153 23.22 3.88 0.29
CA THR A 153 22.14 3.56 1.25
C THR A 153 21.91 2.05 1.41
N GLY A 154 22.30 1.25 0.41
CA GLY A 154 21.97 -0.16 0.34
C GLY A 154 20.52 -0.45 -0.09
N ALA A 155 19.69 0.58 -0.31
CA ALA A 155 18.32 0.41 -0.77
C ALA A 155 18.28 0.10 -2.27
N TRP A 156 17.27 -0.63 -2.72
CA TRP A 156 16.96 -0.78 -4.14
C TRP A 156 16.31 0.48 -4.69
N VAL A 157 16.74 0.93 -5.86
CA VAL A 157 16.21 2.09 -6.56
C VAL A 157 15.90 1.74 -8.00
N LEU A 158 15.00 2.48 -8.63
CA LEU A 158 14.75 2.41 -10.06
C LEU A 158 15.98 2.91 -10.82
N ALA A 159 16.49 2.08 -11.73
CA ALA A 159 17.55 2.48 -12.65
C ALA A 159 16.98 3.28 -13.84
N ALA A 160 17.83 4.12 -14.42
CA ALA A 160 17.53 4.89 -15.63
C ALA A 160 17.72 4.05 -16.89
#